data_AF-A0A5U7RTQ3-F1
#
_entry.id   AF-A0A5U7RTQ3-F1
#
_cell.length_a   1.000
_cell.length_b   1.000
_cell.length_c   1.000
_cell.angle_alpha   90.00
_cell.angle_beta   90.00
_cell.angle_gamma   90.00
#
_symmetry.space_group_name_H-M   'P 1'
#
loop_
_entity.id
_entity.type
_entity.pdbx_description
1 polymer ?
#
loop_
_entity_poly.entity_id
_entity_poly.type
_entity_poly.pdbx_seq_one_letter_code
_entity_poly.pdbx_strand_id
1 'polypeptide(L)' 'MSKRAWIHEALNLRFNKKIKINQISKQLNIPRTTLQSLLRRFARSGLSWPVPDDCTPEQLGQLLCL' A
#
# COMPACT_ATOMS: atom_id res chain seq x y z
N MET A 1 0.67 5.51 16.50
CA MET A 1 0.59 4.64 15.31
C MET A 1 0.49 5.52 14.07
N SER A 2 1.55 5.58 13.26
CA SER A 2 1.60 6.46 12.08
C SER A 2 0.49 6.10 11.10
N LYS A 3 -0.30 7.09 10.66
CA LYS A 3 -1.50 6.96 9.82
C LYS A 3 -1.30 6.18 8.50
N ARG A 4 -0.06 5.88 8.13
CA ARG A 4 0.35 5.30 6.86
C ARG A 4 0.97 3.91 6.97
N ALA A 5 1.11 3.34 8.17
CA ALA A 5 1.68 1.99 8.35
C ALA A 5 0.92 0.91 7.53
N TRP A 6 -0.39 1.07 7.40
CA TRP A 6 -1.24 0.19 6.59
C TRP A 6 -0.91 0.22 5.10
N ILE A 7 -0.28 1.28 4.57
CA ILE A 7 0.11 1.37 3.15
C ILE A 7 1.14 0.29 2.83
N HIS A 8 2.20 0.23 3.63
CA HIS A 8 3.24 -0.77 3.47
C HIS A 8 2.69 -2.19 3.66
N GLU A 9 1.83 -2.36 4.67
CA GLU A 9 1.20 -3.66 4.92
C GLU A 9 0.29 -4.09 3.76
N ALA A 10 -0.53 -3.19 3.22
CA ALA A 10 -1.37 -3.43 2.06
C ALA A 10 -0.57 -3.87 0.83
N LEU A 11 0.54 -3.18 0.55
CA LEU A 11 1.44 -3.52 -0.54
C LEU A 11 2.10 -4.88 -0.31
N ASN A 12 2.58 -5.17 0.90
CA ASN A 12 3.15 -6.46 1.25
C ASN A 12 2.14 -7.61 1.08
N LEU A 13 0.92 -7.45 1.60
CA LEU A 13 -0.14 -8.45 1.42
C LEU A 13 -0.49 -8.66 -0.07
N ARG A 14 -0.44 -7.59 -0.87
CA ARG A 14 -0.76 -7.66 -2.29
C ARG A 14 0.34 -8.26 -3.16
N PHE A 15 1.58 -7.83 -2.98
CA PHE A 15 2.71 -8.22 -3.84
C PHE A 15 3.42 -9.46 -3.33
N ASN A 16 3.67 -9.56 -2.02
CA ASN A 16 4.36 -10.70 -1.42
C ASN A 16 3.40 -11.88 -1.22
N LYS A 17 2.28 -11.64 -0.51
CA LYS A 17 1.31 -12.71 -0.22
C LYS A 17 0.27 -12.95 -1.33
N LYS A 18 0.28 -12.14 -2.41
CA LYS A 18 -0.65 -12.22 -3.55
C LYS A 18 -2.13 -12.25 -3.15
N ILE A 19 -2.48 -11.62 -2.03
CA ILE A 19 -3.84 -11.61 -1.50
C ILE A 19 -4.74 -10.72 -2.36
N LYS A 20 -6.01 -11.12 -2.49
CA LYS A 20 -7.03 -10.34 -3.20
C LYS A 20 -7.38 -9.07 -2.41
N ILE A 21 -7.61 -7.96 -3.12
CA ILE A 21 -8.01 -6.65 -2.56
C ILE A 21 -9.16 -6.77 -1.55
N ASN A 22 -10.12 -7.67 -1.81
CA ASN A 22 -11.25 -7.93 -0.91
C ASN A 22 -10.84 -8.39 0.49
N GLN A 23 -9.87 -9.30 0.55
CA GLN A 23 -9.37 -9.86 1.81
C GLN A 23 -8.52 -8.81 2.54
N ILE A 24 -7.64 -8.10 1.82
CA ILE A 24 -6.81 -7.03 2.38
C ILE A 24 -7.68 -5.90 2.97
N SER A 25 -8.75 -5.51 2.25
CA SER A 25 -9.72 -4.50 2.70
C SER A 25 -10.36 -4.87 4.04
N LYS A 26 -10.76 -6.13 4.20
CA LYS A 26 -11.29 -6.63 5.48
C LYS A 26 -10.23 -6.68 6.57
N GLN A 27 -9.02 -7.13 6.23
CA GLN A 27 -7.94 -7.33 7.19
C GLN A 27 -7.42 -6.02 7.77
N LEU A 28 -7.28 -4.99 6.92
CA LEU A 28 -6.82 -3.66 7.32
C LEU A 28 -7.96 -2.73 7.74
N ASN A 29 -9.21 -3.16 7.59
CA ASN A 29 -10.42 -2.37 7.81
C ASN A 29 -10.46 -1.06 7.00
N ILE A 30 -10.10 -1.14 5.71
CA ILE A 30 -9.98 0.00 4.79
C ILE A 30 -10.86 -0.24 3.57
N PRO A 31 -11.57 0.77 3.05
CA PRO A 31 -12.37 0.62 1.85
C PRO A 31 -11.55 0.13 0.65
N ARG A 32 -12.13 -0.80 -0.13
CA ARG A 32 -11.52 -1.33 -1.37
C ARG A 32 -11.13 -0.22 -2.35
N THR A 33 -11.89 0.87 -2.41
CA THR A 33 -11.63 2.02 -3.29
C THR A 33 -10.31 2.70 -2.93
N THR A 34 -10.05 2.90 -1.64
CA THR A 34 -8.77 3.40 -1.13
C THR A 34 -7.63 2.47 -1.48
N LEU A 35 -7.80 1.15 -1.28
CA LEU A 35 -6.77 0.17 -1.64
C LEU A 35 -6.49 0.15 -3.15
N GLN A 36 -7.52 0.23 -3.98
CA GLN A 36 -7.37 0.31 -5.44
C GLN A 36 -6.70 1.61 -5.88
N SER A 37 -7.06 2.74 -5.26
CA SER A 37 -6.41 4.03 -5.52
C SER A 37 -4.93 3.95 -5.18
N LEU A 38 -4.59 3.39 -4.01
CA LEU A 38 -3.23 3.17 -3.56
C LEU A 38 -2.42 2.32 -4.55
N LEU A 39 -2.95 1.18 -4.97
CA LEU A 39 -2.28 0.30 -5.93
C LEU A 39 -2.10 0.96 -7.30
N ARG A 40 -3.10 1.70 -7.78
CA ARG A 40 -2.99 2.45 -9.04
C ARG A 40 -1.92 3.53 -8.96
N ARG A 41 -1.86 4.27 -7.86
CA ARG A 41 -0.84 5.30 -7.65
C ARG A 41 0.56 4.70 -7.51
N PHE A 42 0.67 3.55 -6.84
CA PHE A 42 1.93 2.82 -6.72
C PHE A 42 2.44 2.31 -8.07
N ALA A 43 1.54 1.79 -8.90
CA ALA A 43 1.89 1.42 -10.28
C ALA A 43 2.32 2.65 -11.11
N ARG A 44 1.68 3.82 -10.90
CA ARG A 44 2.03 5.08 -11.59
C ARG A 44 3.33 5.70 -11.09
N SER A 45 3.71 5.49 -9.84
CA SER A 45 4.95 6.04 -9.30
C SER A 45 6.20 5.32 -9.85
N GLY A 46 6.03 4.20 -10.58
CA GLY A 46 7.14 3.43 -11.12
C GLY A 46 8.01 2.79 -10.03
N LEU A 47 7.50 2.70 -8.80
CA LEU A 47 8.19 2.07 -7.69
C LEU A 47 8.13 0.55 -7.85
N SER A 48 9.29 -0.10 -7.74
CA SER A 48 9.36 -1.54 -7.65
C SER A 48 9.05 -2.00 -6.23
N TRP A 49 8.30 -3.09 -6.11
CA TRP A 49 8.17 -3.83 -4.87
C TRP A 49 9.25 -4.93 -4.82
N PRO A 50 9.95 -5.17 -3.70
CA PRO A 50 9.80 -4.52 -2.40
C PRO A 50 10.37 -3.10 -2.37
N VAL A 51 9.73 -2.23 -1.58
CA VAL A 51 10.24 -0.87 -1.34
C VAL A 51 11.54 -1.01 -0.51
N PRO A 52 12.63 -0.29 -0.85
CA PRO A 52 13.86 -0.34 -0.06
C PRO A 52 13.59 0.02 1.41
N ASP A 53 14.38 -0.52 2.34
CA ASP A 53 14.19 -0.37 3.79
C ASP A 53 14.19 1.11 4.24
N ASP A 54 14.88 1.97 3.47
CA ASP A 54 14.91 3.43 3.62
C ASP A 54 13.56 4.11 3.35
N CYS A 55 12.60 3.42 2.74
CA CYS A 55 11.33 4.00 2.30
C CYS A 55 10.25 3.80 3.36
N THR A 56 10.12 4.78 4.24
CA THR A 56 9.12 4.75 5.31
C THR A 56 7.68 4.78 4.76
N PRO A 57 6.69 4.24 5.48
CA PRO A 57 5.29 4.35 5.10
C PRO A 57 4.82 5.81 4.93
N GLU A 58 5.47 6.75 5.60
CA GLU A 58 5.19 8.18 5.47
C GLU A 58 5.67 8.75 4.13
N GLN A 59 6.90 8.41 3.72
CA GLN A 59 7.42 8.75 2.39
C GLN A 59 6.60 8.11 1.28
N LEU A 60 6.18 6.84 1.43
CA LEU A 60 5.26 6.20 0.50
C LEU A 60 3.94 6.97 0.40
N GLY A 61 3.34 7.36 1.52
CA GLY A 61 2.14 8.19 1.49
C GLY A 61 2.36 9.52 0.77
N GLN A 62 3.50 10.18 0.97
CA GLN A 62 3.85 11.42 0.26
C GLN A 62 4.04 11.19 -1.25
N LEU A 63 4.79 10.16 -1.65
CA LEU A 63 5.04 9.81 -3.06
C LEU A 63 3.75 9.41 -3.78
N LEU A 64 2.84 8.75 -3.07
CA LEU A 64 1.53 8.35 -3.57
C LEU A 64 0.47 9.43 -3.39
N CYS A 65 0.83 10.62 -2.91
CA CYS A 65 -0.07 11.75 -2.63
C CYS A 65 -1.31 11.35 -1.80
N LEU A 66 -1.15 10.41 -0.87
CA LEU A 66 -2.17 9.80 0.01
C LEU A 66 -2.28 10.50 1.37
#